data_AF-A0A9E4FFZ2-F1
#
_entry.id   AF-A0A9E4FFZ2-F1
#
_cell.length_a   1.000
_cell.length_b   1.000
_cell.length_c   1.000
_cell.angle_alpha   90.00
_cell.angle_beta   90.00
_cell.angle_gamma   90.00
#
_symmetry.space_group_name_H-M   'P 1'
#
loop_
_entity.id
_entity.type
_entity.pdbx_description
1 polymer ?
#
loop_
_entity_poly.entity_id
_entity_poly.type
_entity_poly.pdbx_seq_one_letter_code
_entity_poly.pdbx_strand_id
1 'polypeptide(L)'
;MSVNRRCFAAACALLAGCGVGDAPSAPEGTSTTAPVEVPAPQLDDATYLYRLGLMRGHLFVGNALFEHGETMAAGTHSKHPTDELYAPMATEFAARGSAGFAAQLDAHAAAVAAGDEDEVAQRYTELLATIADNEAVVDVSPRLAAEVIVRLVAEAAEEYAIGIVDGKPANAHEYQDAYGFTQVAIQWARRA
;
A
#
# COMPACT_ATOMS: atom_id res chain seq x y z
N MET A 1 2.31 4.87 37.91
CA MET A 1 2.99 3.99 36.95
C MET A 1 3.12 4.76 35.65
N SER A 2 4.35 5.12 35.30
CA SER A 2 4.68 6.03 34.19
C SER A 2 4.90 5.18 32.93
N VAL A 3 4.18 5.47 31.85
CA VAL A 3 4.38 4.84 30.54
C VAL A 3 5.07 5.82 29.62
N ASN A 4 6.20 5.36 29.11
CA ASN A 4 7.21 6.11 28.38
C ASN A 4 6.75 6.31 26.93
N ARG A 5 6.30 7.52 26.57
CA ARG A 5 6.00 7.90 25.18
C ARG A 5 7.31 8.21 24.45
N ARG A 6 7.69 7.41 23.47
CA ARG A 6 8.75 7.76 22.52
C ARG A 6 8.13 8.42 21.29
N CYS A 7 8.31 9.73 21.19
CA CYS A 7 8.10 10.48 19.96
C CYS A 7 9.18 10.09 18.93
N PHE A 8 8.79 9.72 17.72
CA PHE A 8 9.70 9.75 16.56
C PHE A 8 9.58 11.12 15.89
N ALA A 9 10.69 11.87 15.89
CA ALA A 9 10.83 13.12 15.18
C ALA A 9 11.50 12.84 13.81
N ALA A 10 10.83 13.24 12.73
CA ALA A 10 11.41 13.29 11.39
C ALA A 10 12.38 14.47 11.30
N ALA A 11 13.66 14.20 11.03
CA ALA A 11 14.67 15.22 10.81
C ALA A 11 14.84 15.47 9.29
N CYS A 12 14.34 16.62 8.84
CA CYS A 12 14.59 17.17 7.51
C CYS A 12 15.89 17.98 7.56
N ALA A 13 16.92 17.56 6.82
CA ALA A 13 18.21 18.24 6.79
C ALA A 13 18.34 19.12 5.54
N LEU A 14 18.32 20.44 5.74
CA LEU A 14 18.85 21.42 4.79
C LEU A 14 20.38 21.50 4.94
N LEU A 15 21.11 21.48 3.83
CA LEU A 15 22.45 22.06 3.77
C LEU A 15 22.59 22.96 2.53
N ALA A 16 22.87 24.23 2.82
CA ALA A 16 23.37 25.22 1.89
C ALA A 16 24.90 25.10 1.79
N GLY A 17 25.46 25.35 0.60
CA GLY A 17 26.90 25.48 0.39
C GLY A 17 27.22 26.23 -0.91
N CYS A 18 27.92 27.36 -0.78
CA CYS A 18 28.32 28.28 -1.84
C CYS A 18 29.65 27.89 -2.51
N GLY A 19 29.81 28.22 -3.79
CA GLY A 19 30.95 29.01 -4.29
C GLY A 19 32.27 28.33 -4.71
N VAL A 20 32.44 28.23 -6.04
CA VAL A 20 33.60 28.54 -6.92
C VAL A 20 35.02 27.99 -6.66
N GLY A 21 35.62 27.45 -7.73
CA GLY A 21 37.07 27.26 -7.89
C GLY A 21 37.44 26.37 -9.07
N ASP A 22 37.72 26.97 -10.23
CA ASP A 22 38.28 26.28 -11.41
C ASP A 22 39.78 26.04 -11.24
N ALA A 23 40.22 24.79 -11.44
CA ALA A 23 41.60 24.44 -11.77
C ALA A 23 41.61 23.19 -12.69
N PRO A 24 42.41 23.17 -13.77
CA PRO A 24 42.41 22.08 -14.74
C PRO A 24 43.48 21.03 -14.41
N SER A 25 43.26 19.74 -14.71
CA SER A 25 44.32 18.79 -15.14
C SER A 25 43.82 17.35 -15.45
N ALA A 26 44.36 16.83 -16.56
CA ALA A 26 44.67 15.44 -16.93
C ALA A 26 43.54 14.46 -17.37
N PRO A 27 43.80 13.60 -18.38
CA PRO A 27 42.83 12.62 -18.86
C PRO A 27 42.93 11.34 -18.01
N GLU A 28 41.93 11.12 -17.16
CA GLU A 28 41.77 9.84 -16.47
C GLU A 28 41.06 8.84 -17.38
N GLY A 29 41.74 7.72 -17.67
CA GLY A 29 41.13 6.55 -18.28
C GLY A 29 40.11 5.97 -17.31
N THR A 30 38.83 6.23 -17.55
CA THR A 30 37.73 5.65 -16.78
C THR A 30 37.44 4.25 -17.29
N SER A 31 38.06 3.26 -16.64
CA SER A 31 37.46 1.92 -16.57
C SER A 31 36.28 1.99 -15.59
N THR A 32 35.14 2.46 -16.08
CA THR A 32 33.88 2.43 -15.34
C THR A 32 33.35 1.00 -15.40
N THR A 33 33.75 0.17 -14.45
CA THR A 33 32.87 -0.94 -14.06
C THR A 33 31.77 -0.31 -13.22
N ALA A 34 30.60 -0.11 -13.83
CA ALA A 34 29.42 0.28 -13.08
C ALA A 34 29.19 -0.73 -11.95
N PRO A 35 28.79 -0.29 -10.75
CA PRO A 35 28.37 -1.22 -9.71
C PRO A 35 27.29 -2.14 -10.30
N VAL A 36 27.50 -3.45 -10.20
CA VAL A 36 26.45 -4.41 -10.50
C VAL A 36 25.35 -4.17 -9.49
N GLU A 37 24.24 -3.58 -9.94
CA GLU A 37 23.04 -3.42 -9.14
C GLU A 37 22.53 -4.82 -8.78
N VAL A 38 22.77 -5.23 -7.54
CA VAL A 38 22.20 -6.48 -7.01
C VAL A 38 20.72 -6.18 -6.81
N PRO A 39 19.80 -6.88 -7.52
CA PRO A 39 18.38 -6.66 -7.33
C PRO A 39 18.02 -6.85 -5.85
N ALA A 40 17.17 -5.96 -5.32
CA ALA A 40 16.60 -6.18 -4.00
C ALA A 40 15.97 -7.58 -3.92
N PRO A 41 16.07 -8.28 -2.78
CA PRO A 41 15.47 -9.60 -2.64
C PRO A 41 13.96 -9.48 -2.91
N GLN A 42 13.47 -10.31 -3.82
CA GLN A 42 12.05 -10.37 -4.16
C GLN A 42 11.22 -10.81 -2.95
N LEU A 43 10.01 -10.26 -2.83
CA LEU A 43 9.07 -10.69 -1.81
C LEU A 43 8.67 -12.15 -2.03
N ASP A 44 8.56 -12.90 -0.94
CA ASP A 44 7.87 -14.18 -0.98
C ASP A 44 6.38 -13.99 -1.37
N ASP A 45 5.78 -15.04 -1.92
CA ASP A 45 4.41 -14.99 -2.43
C ASP A 45 3.39 -14.61 -1.34
N ALA A 46 3.61 -15.04 -0.10
CA ALA A 46 2.74 -14.71 1.02
C ALA A 46 2.75 -13.21 1.33
N THR A 47 3.93 -12.58 1.29
CA THR A 47 4.12 -11.14 1.52
C THR A 47 3.56 -10.33 0.36
N TYR A 48 3.79 -10.77 -0.86
CA TYR A 48 3.25 -10.13 -2.06
C TYR A 48 1.71 -10.11 -2.04
N LEU A 49 1.08 -11.27 -1.84
CA LEU A 49 -0.38 -11.39 -1.77
C LEU A 49 -0.97 -10.68 -0.55
N TYR A 50 -0.29 -10.70 0.58
CA TYR A 50 -0.67 -9.95 1.78
C TYR A 50 -0.74 -8.44 1.50
N ARG A 51 0.28 -7.85 0.88
CA ARG A 51 0.31 -6.42 0.56
C ARG A 51 -0.78 -6.02 -0.44
N LEU A 52 -1.04 -6.86 -1.45
CA LEU A 52 -2.20 -6.67 -2.33
C LEU A 52 -3.52 -6.73 -1.54
N GLY A 53 -3.62 -7.64 -0.57
CA GLY A 53 -4.75 -7.74 0.34
C GLY A 53 -5.00 -6.48 1.17
N LEU A 54 -3.95 -5.84 1.70
CA LEU A 54 -4.06 -4.55 2.40
C LEU A 54 -4.61 -3.46 1.48
N MET A 55 -4.10 -3.35 0.25
CA MET A 55 -4.62 -2.39 -0.72
C MET A 55 -6.11 -2.62 -1.00
N ARG A 56 -6.56 -3.88 -1.15
CA ARG A 56 -7.98 -4.21 -1.29
C ARG A 56 -8.79 -3.79 -0.07
N GLY A 57 -8.24 -3.89 1.13
CA GLY A 57 -8.92 -3.53 2.37
C GLY A 57 -9.23 -2.04 2.43
N HIS A 58 -8.23 -1.20 2.17
CA HIS A 58 -8.43 0.26 2.09
C HIS A 58 -9.45 0.62 1.01
N LEU A 59 -9.33 0.04 -0.19
CA LEU A 59 -10.25 0.32 -1.30
C LEU A 59 -11.68 -0.11 -1.00
N PHE A 60 -11.86 -1.25 -0.32
CA PHE A 60 -13.17 -1.72 0.13
C PHE A 60 -13.84 -0.72 1.07
N VAL A 61 -13.09 -0.21 2.05
CA VAL A 61 -13.57 0.79 3.01
C VAL A 61 -13.84 2.12 2.31
N GLY A 62 -12.92 2.57 1.45
CA GLY A 62 -13.05 3.83 0.71
C GLY A 62 -14.31 3.84 -0.15
N ASN A 63 -14.55 2.78 -0.91
CA ASN A 63 -15.76 2.65 -1.72
C ASN A 63 -17.04 2.60 -0.87
N ALA A 64 -17.04 1.84 0.23
CA ALA A 64 -18.20 1.78 1.13
C ALA A 64 -18.51 3.14 1.78
N LEU A 65 -17.49 3.89 2.21
CA LEU A 65 -17.66 5.24 2.74
C LEU A 65 -18.20 6.20 1.69
N PHE A 66 -17.72 6.10 0.45
CA PHE A 66 -18.22 6.89 -0.66
C PHE A 66 -19.72 6.64 -0.90
N GLU A 67 -20.14 5.37 -0.94
CA GLU A 67 -21.55 4.96 -1.08
C GLU A 67 -22.44 5.47 0.07
N HIS A 68 -21.85 5.73 1.24
CA HIS A 68 -22.53 6.31 2.40
C HIS A 68 -22.44 7.85 2.49
N GLY A 69 -21.86 8.51 1.48
CA GLY A 69 -21.72 9.97 1.43
C GLY A 69 -20.56 10.54 2.27
N GLU A 70 -19.69 9.68 2.81
CA GLU A 70 -18.54 10.06 3.63
C GLU A 70 -17.31 10.36 2.77
N THR A 71 -17.44 11.29 1.81
CA THR A 71 -16.47 11.53 0.73
C THR A 71 -15.06 11.89 1.22
N MET A 72 -14.94 12.61 2.34
CA MET A 72 -13.63 12.96 2.90
C MET A 72 -12.89 11.71 3.40
N ALA A 73 -13.57 10.85 4.16
CA ALA A 73 -12.99 9.62 4.66
C ALA A 73 -12.73 8.63 3.51
N ALA A 74 -13.66 8.55 2.55
CA ALA A 74 -13.47 7.78 1.31
C ALA A 74 -12.20 8.20 0.57
N GLY A 75 -12.01 9.50 0.37
CA GLY A 75 -10.85 10.05 -0.34
C GLY A 75 -9.53 9.85 0.38
N THR A 76 -9.54 9.69 1.71
CA THR A 76 -8.37 9.28 2.50
C THR A 76 -8.05 7.81 2.25
N HIS A 77 -9.01 6.93 2.48
CA HIS A 77 -8.84 5.48 2.26
C HIS A 77 -8.44 5.12 0.83
N SER A 78 -9.00 5.80 -0.18
CA SER A 78 -8.62 5.57 -1.58
C SER A 78 -7.18 5.98 -1.91
N LYS A 79 -6.54 6.86 -1.13
CA LYS A 79 -5.14 7.28 -1.35
C LYS A 79 -4.10 6.43 -0.62
N HIS A 80 -4.47 5.85 0.53
CA HIS A 80 -3.57 5.04 1.35
C HIS A 80 -2.79 3.97 0.56
N PRO A 81 -3.42 3.18 -0.34
CA PRO A 81 -2.68 2.24 -1.18
C PRO A 81 -1.52 2.89 -1.94
N THR A 82 -1.73 4.05 -2.55
CA THR A 82 -0.71 4.79 -3.30
C THR A 82 0.37 5.32 -2.38
N ASP A 83 -0.02 5.98 -1.29
CA ASP A 83 0.87 6.73 -0.42
C ASP A 83 1.74 5.82 0.47
N GLU A 84 1.24 4.66 0.86
CA GLU A 84 1.85 3.81 1.88
C GLU A 84 2.33 2.46 1.34
N LEU A 85 1.56 1.83 0.45
CA LEU A 85 1.73 0.41 0.11
C LEU A 85 2.31 0.17 -1.28
N TYR A 86 2.09 1.07 -2.24
CA TYR A 86 2.34 0.79 -3.66
C TYR A 86 3.81 0.89 -4.05
N ALA A 87 4.53 1.92 -3.61
CA ALA A 87 5.92 2.13 -4.01
C ALA A 87 6.83 0.92 -3.71
N PRO A 88 6.74 0.25 -2.54
CA PRO A 88 7.49 -0.97 -2.27
C PRO A 88 7.11 -2.20 -3.14
N MET A 89 6.00 -2.15 -3.87
CA MET A 89 5.51 -3.23 -4.73
C MET A 89 5.91 -3.06 -6.20
N ALA A 90 6.36 -1.86 -6.61
CA ALA A 90 6.65 -1.55 -8.01
C ALA A 90 7.67 -2.52 -8.65
N THR A 91 8.74 -2.87 -7.92
CA THR A 91 9.75 -3.83 -8.39
C THR A 91 9.23 -5.27 -8.42
N GLU A 92 8.28 -5.62 -7.55
CA GLU A 92 7.67 -6.95 -7.49
C GLU A 92 6.75 -7.19 -8.69
N PHE A 93 5.98 -6.18 -9.11
CA PHE A 93 5.18 -6.27 -10.32
C PHE A 93 6.05 -6.57 -11.53
N ALA A 94 7.13 -5.80 -11.72
CA ALA A 94 8.05 -6.01 -12.83
C ALA A 94 8.70 -7.39 -12.80
N ALA A 95 9.15 -7.86 -11.62
CA ALA A 95 9.74 -9.19 -11.45
C ALA A 95 8.75 -10.33 -11.75
N ARG A 96 7.45 -10.09 -11.58
CA ARG A 96 6.36 -11.03 -11.84
C ARG A 96 5.71 -10.85 -13.23
N GLY A 97 6.30 -10.01 -14.10
CA GLY A 97 5.84 -9.79 -15.46
C GLY A 97 4.61 -8.87 -15.59
N SER A 98 4.30 -8.09 -14.55
CA SER A 98 3.20 -7.14 -14.50
C SER A 98 3.70 -5.69 -14.57
N ALA A 99 2.90 -4.82 -15.19
CA ALA A 99 3.12 -3.37 -15.16
C ALA A 99 2.62 -2.72 -13.84
N GLY A 100 1.98 -3.48 -12.96
CA GLY A 100 1.28 -2.97 -11.79
C GLY A 100 -0.03 -2.26 -12.16
N PHE A 101 -0.48 -1.36 -11.30
CA PHE A 101 -1.79 -0.70 -11.40
C PHE A 101 -1.83 0.73 -10.80
N ALA A 102 -0.71 1.44 -10.81
CA ALA A 102 -0.61 2.81 -10.29
C ALA A 102 -1.63 3.76 -10.95
N ALA A 103 -1.76 3.69 -12.27
CA ALA A 103 -2.69 4.54 -13.01
C ALA A 103 -4.15 4.29 -12.62
N GLN A 104 -4.51 3.04 -12.32
CA GLN A 104 -5.85 2.66 -11.88
C GLN A 104 -6.13 3.15 -10.45
N LEU A 105 -5.12 3.14 -9.56
CA LEU A 105 -5.23 3.75 -8.23
C LEU A 105 -5.48 5.25 -8.33
N ASP A 106 -4.67 5.95 -9.12
CA ASP A 106 -4.80 7.40 -9.30
C ASP A 106 -6.15 7.78 -9.90
N ALA A 107 -6.62 7.02 -10.91
CA ALA A 107 -7.91 7.23 -11.53
C ALA A 107 -9.08 7.01 -10.55
N HIS A 108 -9.03 5.97 -9.72
CA HIS A 108 -10.05 5.74 -8.70
C HIS A 108 -10.03 6.84 -7.62
N ALA A 109 -8.86 7.22 -7.11
CA ALA A 109 -8.75 8.29 -6.13
C ALA A 109 -9.22 9.65 -6.68
N ALA A 110 -8.98 9.93 -7.97
CA ALA A 110 -9.48 11.11 -8.64
C ALA A 110 -11.01 11.09 -8.79
N ALA A 111 -11.60 9.96 -9.16
CA ALA A 111 -13.05 9.80 -9.25
C ALA A 111 -13.73 10.04 -7.89
N VAL A 112 -13.16 9.45 -6.82
CA VAL A 112 -13.65 9.64 -5.44
C VAL A 112 -13.57 11.11 -5.03
N ALA A 113 -12.48 11.79 -5.37
CA ALA A 113 -12.32 13.22 -5.09
C ALA A 113 -13.29 14.11 -5.90
N ALA A 114 -13.66 13.68 -7.11
CA ALA A 114 -14.62 14.39 -7.96
C ALA A 114 -16.08 14.17 -7.54
N GLY A 115 -16.38 13.09 -6.81
CA GLY A 115 -17.75 12.78 -6.39
C GLY A 115 -18.63 12.20 -7.50
N ASP A 116 -18.03 11.70 -8.59
CA ASP A 116 -18.78 11.08 -9.70
C ASP A 116 -19.09 9.62 -9.37
N GLU A 117 -20.34 9.33 -9.01
CA GLU A 117 -20.76 8.00 -8.55
C GLU A 117 -20.56 6.91 -9.60
N ASP A 118 -20.90 7.19 -10.86
CA ASP A 118 -20.76 6.25 -11.96
C ASP A 118 -19.29 5.98 -12.25
N GLU A 119 -18.46 7.03 -12.26
CA GLU A 119 -17.02 6.87 -12.47
C GLU A 119 -16.35 6.15 -11.29
N VAL A 120 -16.72 6.44 -10.04
CA VAL A 120 -16.18 5.73 -8.86
C VAL A 120 -16.44 4.24 -8.96
N ALA A 121 -17.68 3.85 -9.25
CA ALA A 121 -18.06 2.44 -9.38
C ALA A 121 -17.31 1.74 -10.53
N GLN A 122 -17.17 2.41 -11.68
CA GLN A 122 -16.40 1.91 -12.81
C GLN A 122 -14.92 1.71 -12.45
N ARG A 123 -14.25 2.75 -11.93
CA ARG A 123 -12.83 2.70 -11.60
C ARG A 123 -12.52 1.69 -10.50
N TYR A 124 -13.40 1.58 -9.50
CA TYR A 124 -13.25 0.58 -8.45
C TYR A 124 -13.29 -0.84 -9.02
N THR A 125 -14.23 -1.12 -9.94
CA THR A 125 -14.33 -2.42 -10.61
C THR A 125 -13.08 -2.74 -11.44
N GLU A 126 -12.61 -1.80 -12.26
CA GLU A 126 -11.40 -1.94 -13.08
C GLU A 126 -10.15 -2.17 -12.24
N LEU A 127 -10.03 -1.46 -11.12
CA LEU A 127 -8.93 -1.58 -10.16
C LEU A 127 -8.94 -2.95 -9.47
N LEU A 128 -10.09 -3.42 -8.97
CA LEU A 128 -10.19 -4.74 -8.35
C LEU A 128 -9.88 -5.89 -9.33
N ALA A 129 -10.26 -5.75 -10.60
CA ALA A 129 -9.91 -6.69 -11.64
C ALA A 129 -8.40 -6.72 -11.89
N THR A 130 -7.77 -5.55 -11.99
CA THR A 130 -6.31 -5.46 -12.20
C THR A 130 -5.54 -6.03 -10.99
N ILE A 131 -6.01 -5.79 -9.76
CA ILE A 131 -5.42 -6.42 -8.58
C ILE A 131 -5.57 -7.95 -8.65
N ALA A 132 -6.73 -8.46 -9.08
CA ALA A 132 -6.94 -9.90 -9.24
C ALA A 132 -5.99 -10.51 -10.30
N ASP A 133 -5.76 -9.82 -11.42
CA ASP A 133 -4.78 -10.26 -12.42
C ASP A 133 -3.36 -10.32 -11.84
N ASN A 134 -3.00 -9.37 -10.96
CA ASN A 134 -1.73 -9.36 -10.25
C ASN A 134 -1.63 -10.45 -9.17
N GLU A 135 -2.74 -10.87 -8.57
CA GLU A 135 -2.80 -12.03 -7.66
C GLU A 135 -2.62 -13.36 -8.43
N ALA A 136 -3.22 -13.46 -9.62
CA ALA A 136 -3.29 -14.68 -10.43
C ALA A 136 -1.93 -15.15 -11.01
N VAL A 137 -0.89 -14.31 -10.92
CA VAL A 137 0.48 -14.72 -11.27
C VAL A 137 1.10 -15.70 -10.25
N VAL A 138 0.44 -15.88 -9.10
CA VAL A 138 0.87 -16.77 -8.03
C VAL A 138 -0.01 -18.03 -8.01
N ASP A 139 0.62 -19.20 -7.94
CA ASP A 139 -0.10 -20.47 -7.71
C ASP A 139 -0.47 -20.60 -6.21
N VAL A 140 -1.74 -20.32 -5.90
CA VAL A 140 -2.22 -20.27 -4.52
C VAL A 140 -2.59 -21.65 -4.01
N SER A 141 -1.74 -22.22 -3.15
CA SER A 141 -2.09 -23.41 -2.35
C SER A 141 -2.95 -23.05 -1.12
N PRO A 142 -3.72 -24.00 -0.55
CA PRO A 142 -4.46 -23.77 0.69
C PRO A 142 -3.59 -23.30 1.87
N ARG A 143 -2.33 -23.77 1.93
CA ARG A 143 -1.36 -23.31 2.94
C ARG A 143 -1.02 -21.83 2.74
N LEU A 144 -0.74 -21.43 1.50
CA LEU A 144 -0.42 -20.04 1.16
C LEU A 144 -1.62 -19.13 1.44
N ALA A 145 -2.83 -19.54 1.06
CA ALA A 145 -4.06 -18.81 1.39
C ALA A 145 -4.24 -18.64 2.90
N ALA A 146 -4.04 -19.70 3.69
CA ALA A 146 -4.11 -19.62 5.15
C ALA A 146 -3.07 -18.66 5.74
N GLU A 147 -1.86 -18.63 5.18
CA GLU A 147 -0.81 -17.71 5.60
C GLU A 147 -1.19 -16.24 5.32
N VAL A 148 -1.74 -15.94 4.14
CA VAL A 148 -2.24 -14.60 3.80
C VAL A 148 -3.37 -14.18 4.75
N ILE A 149 -4.33 -15.08 5.05
CA ILE A 149 -5.42 -14.83 6.00
C ILE A 149 -4.85 -14.47 7.38
N VAL A 150 -3.89 -15.25 7.89
CA VAL A 150 -3.28 -15.00 9.20
C VAL A 150 -2.60 -13.63 9.23
N ARG A 151 -1.87 -13.26 8.19
CA ARG A 151 -1.19 -11.95 8.10
C ARG A 151 -2.19 -10.79 8.05
N LEU A 152 -3.26 -10.89 7.26
CA LEU A 152 -4.32 -9.88 7.20
C LEU A 152 -5.05 -9.70 8.54
N VAL A 153 -5.36 -10.81 9.22
CA VAL A 153 -6.01 -10.77 10.55
C VAL A 153 -5.07 -10.21 11.61
N ALA A 154 -3.76 -10.49 11.52
CA ALA A 154 -2.77 -9.91 12.43
C ALA A 154 -2.68 -8.39 12.25
N GLU A 155 -2.58 -7.89 11.02
CA GLU A 155 -2.56 -6.45 10.74
C GLU A 155 -3.87 -5.78 11.20
N ALA A 156 -5.02 -6.40 10.91
CA ALA A 156 -6.30 -5.90 11.40
C ALA A 156 -6.35 -5.81 12.93
N ALA A 157 -5.71 -6.73 13.65
CA ALA A 157 -5.64 -6.69 15.10
C ALA A 157 -4.79 -5.52 15.62
N GLU A 158 -3.68 -5.20 14.95
CA GLU A 158 -2.86 -4.02 15.24
C GLU A 158 -3.66 -2.74 15.02
N GLU A 159 -4.36 -2.63 13.89
CA GLU A 159 -5.18 -1.46 13.57
C GLU A 159 -6.39 -1.32 14.52
N TYR A 160 -7.06 -2.42 14.89
CA TYR A 160 -8.11 -2.37 15.90
C TYR A 160 -7.60 -1.93 17.27
N ALA A 161 -6.36 -2.28 17.63
CA ALA A 161 -5.76 -1.85 18.89
C ALA A 161 -5.50 -0.33 18.93
N ILE A 162 -5.31 0.31 17.77
CA ILE A 162 -5.22 1.77 17.64
C ILE A 162 -6.63 2.39 17.56
N GLY A 163 -7.53 1.75 16.80
CA GLY A 163 -8.90 2.20 16.57
C GLY A 163 -9.79 2.18 17.81
N ILE A 164 -9.56 1.23 18.72
CA ILE A 164 -10.37 1.00 19.92
C ILE A 164 -9.59 1.41 21.17
N VAL A 165 -10.09 2.43 21.87
CA VAL A 165 -9.54 2.89 23.16
C VAL A 165 -10.61 2.71 24.24
N ASP A 166 -10.25 2.06 25.35
CA ASP A 166 -11.16 1.77 26.47
C ASP A 166 -12.47 1.07 26.04
N GLY A 167 -12.37 0.16 25.06
CA GLY A 167 -13.50 -0.61 24.53
C GLY A 167 -14.44 0.17 23.62
N LYS A 168 -14.04 1.36 23.16
CA LYS A 168 -14.84 2.22 22.27
C LYS A 168 -14.04 2.61 21.02
N PRO A 169 -14.68 2.69 19.84
CA PRO A 169 -14.06 3.32 18.68
C PRO A 169 -13.67 4.77 19.02
N ALA A 170 -12.38 5.08 18.94
CA ALA A 170 -11.80 6.37 19.28
C ALA A 170 -10.97 6.95 18.12
N ASN A 171 -10.37 6.08 17.30
CA ASN A 171 -9.83 6.45 16.00
C ASN A 171 -10.63 5.71 14.92
N ALA A 172 -11.58 6.43 14.30
CA ALA A 172 -12.45 5.85 13.29
C ALA A 172 -11.67 5.37 12.07
N HIS A 173 -10.58 6.07 11.72
CA HIS A 173 -9.74 5.74 10.58
C HIS A 173 -9.15 4.34 10.71
N GLU A 174 -8.38 4.08 11.78
CA GLU A 174 -7.72 2.78 11.97
C GLU A 174 -8.74 1.66 12.22
N TYR A 175 -9.85 1.98 12.89
CA TYR A 175 -10.94 1.02 13.03
C TYR A 175 -11.51 0.59 11.66
N GLN A 176 -11.63 1.54 10.73
CA GLN A 176 -12.12 1.27 9.38
C GLN A 176 -11.10 0.47 8.57
N ASP A 177 -9.81 0.78 8.65
CA ASP A 177 -8.75 -0.01 8.01
C ASP A 177 -8.73 -1.45 8.50
N ALA A 178 -8.77 -1.65 9.81
CA ALA A 178 -8.90 -2.96 10.44
C ALA A 178 -10.11 -3.75 9.92
N TYR A 179 -11.25 -3.07 9.76
CA TYR A 179 -12.46 -3.66 9.21
C TYR A 179 -12.27 -4.08 7.75
N GLY A 180 -11.65 -3.24 6.91
CA GLY A 180 -11.30 -3.55 5.53
C GLY A 180 -10.42 -4.80 5.42
N PHE A 181 -9.34 -4.87 6.19
CA PHE A 181 -8.43 -6.02 6.21
C PHE A 181 -9.13 -7.30 6.67
N THR A 182 -10.02 -7.20 7.66
CA THR A 182 -10.87 -8.32 8.11
C THR A 182 -11.79 -8.82 6.99
N GLN A 183 -12.43 -7.91 6.23
CA GLN A 183 -13.29 -8.30 5.11
C GLN A 183 -12.50 -9.00 4.01
N VAL A 184 -11.28 -8.54 3.70
CA VAL A 184 -10.42 -9.20 2.71
C VAL A 184 -9.96 -10.57 3.20
N ALA A 185 -9.63 -10.73 4.48
CA ALA A 185 -9.33 -12.05 5.06
C ALA A 185 -10.51 -13.03 4.91
N ILE A 186 -11.74 -12.56 5.12
CA ILE A 186 -12.96 -13.37 4.89
C ILE A 186 -13.10 -13.75 3.41
N GLN A 187 -12.77 -12.84 2.49
CA GLN A 187 -12.80 -13.15 1.05
C GLN A 187 -11.79 -14.24 0.69
N TRP A 188 -10.57 -14.18 1.23
CA TRP A 188 -9.57 -15.23 1.07
C TRP A 188 -10.06 -16.58 1.61
N ALA A 189 -10.68 -16.60 2.79
CA ALA A 189 -11.23 -17.83 3.38
C ALA A 189 -12.36 -18.45 2.54
N ARG A 190 -13.06 -17.68 1.70
CA ARG A 190 -14.13 -18.16 0.81
C ARG A 190 -13.61 -18.66 -0.54
N ARG A 191 -12.37 -18.33 -0.91
CA ARG A 191 -11.71 -18.76 -2.16
C ARG A 191 -10.97 -20.10 -2.01
N ALA A 192 -10.64 -20.48 -0.77
CA ALA A 192 -9.85 -21.66 -0.41
C ALA A 192 -10.66 -22.96 -0.35
#